data_AF-A0A1H0TQZ7-F1
#
_entry.id   AF-A0A1H0TQZ7-F1
#
_cell.length_a   1.000
_cell.length_b   1.000
_cell.length_c   1.000
_cell.angle_alpha   90.00
_cell.angle_beta   90.00
_cell.angle_gamma   90.00
#
_symmetry.space_group_name_H-M   'P 1'
#
loop_
_entity.id
_entity.type
_entity.pdbx_description
1 polymer ?
#
loop_
_entity_poly.entity_id
_entity_poly.type
_entity_poly.pdbx_seq_one_letter_code
_entity_poly.pdbx_strand_id
1 'polypeptide(L)'
;MSGLDRQLTRHLPWPDEWPTPDGLKDRARATAFAVLGVGSAIAAVIALSANPPDARGVIMAACAPLLLGFAGIAVLTRVRVRDRGIASVHLARIGDPASEAVVIPYSRGLTSTYVVMTASMLALFGFFATISLLIITDDGSGDGSMILLFVASGTATLYLLLLVVEALRGALSRGVLALAPTGVYHRSWAFTSFFSWESVISVTAGTTGGQLITAAVYDNSTPYFHRRSRMWRQPELSLAPHLGVQGVNLSVDPALAYHALHYYQRHPEMRAELGSQAGVDRIRSANLIEH
;
A
#
# COMPACT_ATOMS: atom_id res chain seq x y z
N MET A 1 -12.68 -3.28 -30.49
CA MET A 1 -11.39 -2.86 -29.90
C MET A 1 -10.71 -1.96 -30.90
N SER A 2 -10.84 -0.64 -30.74
CA SER A 2 -10.38 0.35 -31.71
C SER A 2 -8.88 0.63 -31.53
N GLY A 3 -8.23 1.17 -32.57
CA GLY A 3 -6.79 1.44 -32.59
C GLY A 3 -6.27 2.36 -31.46
N LEU A 4 -7.15 3.02 -30.70
CA LEU A 4 -6.80 3.78 -29.50
C LEU A 4 -6.32 2.89 -28.34
N ASP A 5 -6.80 1.63 -28.25
CA ASP A 5 -6.34 0.68 -27.22
C ASP A 5 -4.89 0.20 -27.46
N ARG A 6 -4.38 0.26 -28.70
CA ARG A 6 -3.00 -0.15 -29.01
C ARG A 6 -1.96 0.92 -28.68
N GLN A 7 -2.32 2.20 -28.59
CA GLN A 7 -1.41 3.27 -28.17
C GLN A 7 -1.30 3.42 -26.64
N LEU A 8 -2.24 2.84 -25.88
CA LEU A 8 -2.33 2.95 -24.42
C LEU A 8 -1.37 2.03 -23.62
N THR A 9 -0.53 1.25 -24.29
CA THR A 9 0.41 0.33 -23.62
C THR A 9 1.83 0.42 -24.19
N ARG A 10 2.36 1.64 -24.38
CA ARG A 10 3.81 1.81 -24.29
C ARG A 10 4.19 1.68 -22.82
N HIS A 11 4.32 0.43 -22.38
CA HIS A 11 4.91 0.13 -21.10
C HIS A 11 6.33 0.70 -21.12
N LEU A 12 6.56 1.68 -20.25
CA LEU A 12 7.88 2.27 -20.10
C LEU A 12 8.89 1.17 -19.69
N PRO A 13 10.17 1.31 -20.04
CA PRO A 13 11.22 0.38 -19.64
C PRO A 13 11.14 0.13 -18.14
N TRP A 14 11.17 -1.15 -17.79
CA TRP A 14 11.27 -1.53 -16.38
C TRP A 14 12.71 -1.30 -15.95
N PRO A 15 12.97 -0.57 -14.85
CA PRO A 15 14.33 -0.43 -14.31
C PRO A 15 14.95 -1.79 -14.05
N ASP A 16 16.20 -1.98 -14.49
CA ASP A 16 16.91 -3.27 -14.42
C ASP A 16 17.16 -3.71 -12.97
N GLU A 17 17.23 -2.75 -12.05
CA GLU A 17 17.42 -3.02 -10.62
C GLU A 17 16.18 -3.66 -10.00
N TRP A 18 14.99 -3.44 -10.56
CA TRP A 18 13.75 -3.93 -9.98
C TRP A 18 13.53 -5.41 -10.27
N PRO A 19 12.94 -6.16 -9.32
CA PRO A 19 12.62 -7.56 -9.56
C PRO A 19 11.63 -7.66 -10.73
N THR A 20 11.88 -8.61 -11.63
CA THR A 20 11.02 -8.86 -12.79
C THR A 20 9.60 -9.15 -12.31
N PRO A 21 8.60 -8.44 -12.86
CA PRO A 21 7.22 -8.70 -12.51
C PRO A 21 6.78 -10.07 -13.00
N ASP A 22 5.73 -10.60 -12.37
CA ASP A 22 4.97 -11.74 -12.91
C ASP A 22 5.71 -13.08 -13.03
N GLY A 23 6.45 -13.47 -11.99
CA GLY A 23 7.08 -14.79 -11.91
C GLY A 23 6.05 -15.92 -11.70
N LEU A 24 6.27 -17.08 -12.33
CA LEU A 24 5.45 -18.30 -12.12
C LEU A 24 5.30 -18.66 -10.63
N LYS A 25 6.36 -18.44 -9.84
CA LYS A 25 6.35 -18.64 -8.39
C LYS A 25 5.35 -17.74 -7.66
N ASP A 26 5.22 -16.48 -8.08
CA ASP A 26 4.30 -15.52 -7.45
C ASP A 26 2.85 -15.82 -7.81
N ARG A 27 2.60 -16.24 -9.07
CA ARG A 27 1.29 -16.77 -9.48
C ARG A 27 0.90 -18.01 -8.67
N ALA A 28 1.81 -18.98 -8.55
CA ALA A 28 1.56 -20.19 -7.78
C ALA A 28 1.24 -19.90 -6.30
N ARG A 29 1.99 -18.98 -5.67
CA ARG A 29 1.70 -18.51 -4.30
C ARG A 29 0.33 -17.85 -4.19
N ALA A 30 0.01 -16.93 -5.10
CA ALA A 30 -1.28 -16.26 -5.13
C ALA A 30 -2.43 -17.26 -5.30
N THR A 31 -2.30 -18.23 -6.22
CA THR A 31 -3.27 -19.30 -6.44
C THR A 31 -3.42 -20.18 -5.21
N ALA A 32 -2.33 -20.59 -4.57
CA ALA A 32 -2.39 -21.40 -3.36
C ALA A 32 -3.16 -20.69 -2.24
N PHE A 33 -2.86 -19.41 -1.96
CA PHE A 33 -3.61 -18.63 -0.98
C PHE A 33 -5.07 -18.42 -1.36
N ALA A 34 -5.36 -18.22 -2.66
CA ALA A 34 -6.72 -18.08 -3.14
C ALA A 34 -7.53 -19.37 -2.94
N VAL A 35 -6.97 -20.52 -3.30
CA VAL A 35 -7.61 -21.84 -3.12
C VAL A 35 -7.85 -22.12 -1.64
N LEU A 36 -6.87 -21.87 -0.77
CA LEU A 36 -7.02 -22.03 0.68
C LEU A 36 -8.08 -21.08 1.25
N GLY A 37 -8.11 -19.83 0.80
CA GLY A 37 -9.09 -18.84 1.24
C GLY A 37 -10.52 -19.21 0.83
N VAL A 38 -10.72 -19.62 -0.43
CA VAL A 38 -12.02 -20.10 -0.93
C VAL A 38 -12.43 -21.38 -0.21
N GLY A 39 -11.52 -22.34 -0.04
CA GLY A 39 -11.77 -23.57 0.70
C GLY A 39 -12.18 -23.29 2.16
N SER A 40 -11.49 -22.35 2.82
CA SER A 40 -11.83 -21.90 4.18
C SER A 40 -13.22 -21.26 4.23
N ALA A 41 -13.60 -20.45 3.25
CA ALA A 41 -14.93 -19.86 3.18
C ALA A 41 -16.03 -20.92 3.02
N ILE A 42 -15.82 -21.89 2.11
CA ILE A 42 -16.76 -23.00 1.90
C ILE A 42 -16.88 -23.85 3.17
N ALA A 43 -15.76 -24.22 3.77
CA ALA A 43 -15.75 -25.01 5.00
C ALA A 43 -16.43 -24.28 6.17
N ALA A 44 -16.25 -22.96 6.27
CA ALA A 44 -16.94 -22.12 7.25
C ALA A 44 -18.46 -22.18 7.09
N VAL A 45 -18.97 -22.04 5.86
CA VAL A 45 -20.40 -22.12 5.58
C VAL A 45 -20.96 -23.49 5.95
N ILE A 46 -20.27 -24.57 5.57
CA ILE A 46 -20.68 -25.95 5.91
C ILE A 46 -20.76 -26.13 7.42
N ALA A 47 -19.69 -25.76 8.14
CA ALA A 47 -19.58 -25.91 9.60
C ALA A 47 -20.64 -25.09 10.37
N LEU A 48 -20.91 -23.86 9.94
CA LEU A 48 -21.90 -22.98 10.56
C LEU A 48 -23.34 -23.40 10.23
N SER A 49 -23.56 -24.10 9.11
CA SER A 49 -24.88 -24.62 8.71
C SER A 49 -25.24 -25.97 9.35
N ALA A 50 -24.28 -26.61 10.04
CA ALA A 50 -24.53 -27.86 10.76
C ALA A 50 -25.46 -27.65 11.97
N ASN A 51 -26.13 -28.72 12.40
CA ASN A 51 -26.99 -28.70 13.59
C ASN A 51 -26.49 -29.76 14.61
N PRO A 52 -25.89 -29.37 15.74
CA PRO A 52 -25.59 -27.98 16.15
C PRO A 52 -24.47 -27.33 15.33
N PRO A 53 -24.40 -25.98 15.27
CA PRO A 53 -23.33 -25.28 14.56
C PRO A 53 -21.95 -25.61 15.15
N ASP A 54 -20.98 -25.91 14.30
CA ASP A 54 -19.60 -26.15 14.71
C ASP A 54 -18.86 -24.82 14.88
N ALA A 55 -18.37 -24.54 16.09
CA ALA A 55 -17.60 -23.34 16.43
C ALA A 55 -16.35 -23.17 15.55
N ARG A 56 -15.80 -24.26 14.99
CA ARG A 56 -14.69 -24.19 14.02
C ARG A 56 -15.04 -23.38 12.78
N GLY A 57 -16.33 -23.30 12.43
CA GLY A 57 -16.82 -22.49 11.33
C GLY A 57 -16.54 -20.99 11.50
N VAL A 58 -16.55 -20.46 12.73
CA VAL A 58 -16.22 -19.06 13.02
C VAL A 58 -14.74 -18.78 12.74
N ILE A 59 -13.85 -19.69 13.14
CA ILE A 59 -12.41 -19.57 12.89
C ILE A 59 -12.14 -19.61 11.38
N MET A 60 -12.76 -20.55 10.66
CA MET A 60 -12.63 -20.66 9.21
C MET A 60 -13.17 -19.41 8.48
N ALA A 61 -14.27 -18.83 8.97
CA ALA A 61 -14.86 -17.61 8.42
C ALA A 61 -13.90 -16.41 8.60
N ALA A 62 -13.25 -16.30 9.76
CA ALA A 62 -12.29 -15.23 10.03
C ALA A 62 -10.95 -15.41 9.27
N CYS A 63 -10.52 -16.66 9.03
CA CYS A 63 -9.30 -16.96 8.28
C CYS A 63 -9.46 -16.75 6.77
N ALA A 64 -10.65 -16.94 6.21
CA ALA A 64 -10.86 -16.86 4.76
C ALA A 64 -10.47 -15.50 4.15
N PRO A 65 -10.89 -14.33 4.68
CA PRO A 65 -10.47 -13.04 4.15
C PRO A 65 -8.98 -12.75 4.38
N LEU A 66 -8.31 -13.35 5.37
CA LEU A 66 -6.86 -13.22 5.55
C LEU A 66 -6.12 -13.90 4.41
N LEU A 67 -6.49 -15.15 4.10
CA LEU A 67 -5.90 -15.93 3.01
C LEU A 67 -6.18 -15.28 1.65
N LEU A 68 -7.44 -14.88 1.41
CA LEU A 68 -7.80 -14.12 0.20
C LEU A 68 -7.08 -12.76 0.15
N GLY A 69 -6.84 -12.13 1.30
CA GLY A 69 -6.07 -10.91 1.41
C GLY A 69 -4.61 -11.09 1.00
N PHE A 70 -3.95 -12.16 1.45
CA PHE A 70 -2.59 -12.50 1.01
C PHE A 70 -2.53 -12.78 -0.49
N ALA A 71 -3.50 -13.52 -1.04
CA ALA A 71 -3.63 -13.72 -2.47
C ALA A 71 -3.80 -12.38 -3.21
N GLY A 72 -4.68 -11.51 -2.69
CA GLY A 72 -4.91 -10.16 -3.22
C GLY A 72 -3.65 -9.30 -3.23
N ILE A 73 -2.90 -9.28 -2.13
CA ILE A 73 -1.62 -8.56 -2.04
C ILE A 73 -0.63 -9.12 -3.07
N ALA A 74 -0.47 -10.44 -3.17
CA ALA A 74 0.43 -11.05 -4.15
C ALA A 74 0.04 -10.70 -5.58
N VAL A 75 -1.25 -10.81 -5.93
CA VAL A 75 -1.76 -10.43 -7.24
C VAL A 75 -1.51 -8.95 -7.52
N LEU A 76 -1.88 -8.07 -6.59
CA LEU A 76 -1.80 -6.62 -6.79
C LEU A 76 -0.37 -6.12 -6.83
N THR A 77 0.56 -6.68 -6.04
CA THR A 77 1.95 -6.19 -5.94
C THR A 77 2.95 -6.90 -6.84
N ARG A 78 2.65 -8.11 -7.33
CA ARG A 78 3.60 -8.93 -8.11
C ARG A 78 3.09 -9.28 -9.51
N VAL A 79 1.84 -9.72 -9.61
CA VAL A 79 1.28 -10.25 -10.88
C VAL A 79 0.77 -9.10 -11.75
N ARG A 80 -0.15 -8.29 -11.21
CA ARG A 80 -0.81 -7.18 -11.90
C ARG A 80 -0.14 -5.84 -11.66
N VAL A 81 1.15 -5.82 -11.34
CA VAL A 81 1.86 -4.58 -11.03
C VAL A 81 2.00 -3.68 -12.27
N ARG A 82 2.15 -4.28 -13.46
CA ARG A 82 2.23 -3.58 -14.75
C ARG A 82 0.87 -3.30 -15.39
N ASP A 83 -0.15 -4.07 -15.05
CA ASP A 83 -1.52 -3.93 -15.61
C ASP A 83 -2.29 -2.73 -15.04
N ARG A 84 -1.63 -1.91 -14.21
CA ARG A 84 -2.23 -0.76 -13.56
C ARG A 84 -2.38 0.38 -14.57
N GLY A 85 -3.62 0.76 -14.83
CA GLY A 85 -3.93 1.87 -15.73
C GLY A 85 -3.43 3.22 -15.21
N ILE A 86 -3.39 4.18 -16.14
CA ILE A 86 -2.95 5.58 -15.94
C ILE A 86 -4.09 6.52 -15.51
N ALA A 87 -5.33 6.03 -15.51
CA ALA A 87 -6.53 6.86 -15.31
C ALA A 87 -6.59 7.52 -13.92
N SER A 88 -5.88 6.96 -12.93
CA SER A 88 -5.83 7.51 -11.57
C SER A 88 -4.93 8.73 -11.42
N VAL A 89 -4.09 9.06 -12.42
CA VAL A 89 -3.32 10.30 -12.43
C VAL A 89 -4.28 11.47 -12.65
N HIS A 90 -4.28 12.47 -11.79
CA HIS A 90 -5.19 13.63 -11.90
C HIS A 90 -4.56 14.87 -11.27
N LEU A 91 -5.10 16.05 -11.56
CA LEU A 91 -4.74 17.26 -10.83
C LEU A 91 -5.43 17.30 -9.47
N ALA A 92 -4.70 17.70 -8.46
CA ALA A 92 -5.29 18.13 -7.20
C ALA A 92 -4.44 19.23 -6.57
N ARG A 93 -5.04 19.96 -5.63
CA ARG A 93 -4.34 20.95 -4.81
C ARG A 93 -3.71 20.28 -3.60
N ILE A 94 -2.41 20.49 -3.40
CA ILE A 94 -1.63 19.87 -2.34
C ILE A 94 -0.74 20.91 -1.65
N GLY A 95 -0.58 20.75 -0.34
CA GLY A 95 0.27 21.60 0.49
C GLY A 95 -0.42 22.86 0.99
N ASP A 96 0.35 23.66 1.73
CA ASP A 96 0.01 25.00 2.18
C ASP A 96 1.25 25.91 1.94
N PRO A 97 1.18 26.92 1.06
CA PRO A 97 0.04 27.29 0.22
C PRO A 97 -0.28 26.21 -0.81
N ALA A 98 -1.58 26.01 -1.06
CA ALA A 98 -2.08 24.95 -1.93
C ALA A 98 -1.66 25.17 -3.40
N SER A 99 -0.68 24.39 -3.86
CA SER A 99 -0.26 24.35 -5.27
C SER A 99 -1.07 23.31 -6.01
N GLU A 100 -1.46 23.61 -7.25
CA GLU A 100 -1.91 22.56 -8.18
C GLU A 100 -0.72 21.67 -8.52
N ALA A 101 -0.96 20.35 -8.49
CA ALA A 101 0.05 19.33 -8.67
C ALA A 101 -0.56 18.13 -9.40
N VAL A 102 0.26 17.43 -10.19
CA VAL A 102 -0.11 16.14 -10.75
C VAL A 102 0.01 15.08 -9.66
N VAL A 103 -1.09 14.38 -9.42
CA VAL A 103 -1.26 13.44 -8.31
C VAL A 103 -1.29 12.00 -8.82
N ILE A 104 -0.40 11.19 -8.26
CA ILE A 104 -0.35 9.73 -8.42
C ILE A 104 -0.73 9.10 -7.08
N PRO A 105 -2.00 8.71 -6.89
CA PRO A 105 -2.45 8.19 -5.61
C PRO A 105 -2.04 6.73 -5.41
N TYR A 106 -2.03 6.25 -4.17
CA TYR A 106 -1.78 4.83 -3.86
C TYR A 106 -2.95 3.94 -4.33
N SER A 107 -2.77 2.62 -4.49
CA SER A 107 -3.81 1.71 -4.96
C SER A 107 -4.97 1.59 -3.96
N ARG A 108 -6.21 1.84 -4.42
CA ARG A 108 -7.42 1.59 -3.62
C ARG A 108 -7.56 0.11 -3.28
N GLY A 109 -7.21 -0.78 -4.21
CA GLY A 109 -7.25 -2.23 -4.02
C GLY A 109 -6.40 -2.67 -2.85
N LEU A 110 -5.14 -2.20 -2.78
CA LEU A 110 -4.25 -2.52 -1.66
C LEU A 110 -4.78 -1.95 -0.34
N THR A 111 -5.26 -0.70 -0.34
CA THR A 111 -5.88 -0.12 0.86
C THR A 111 -7.08 -0.94 1.33
N SER A 112 -7.98 -1.34 0.43
CA SER A 112 -9.12 -2.18 0.80
C SER A 112 -8.69 -3.55 1.31
N THR A 113 -7.68 -4.18 0.70
CA THR A 113 -7.17 -5.47 1.16
C THR A 113 -6.61 -5.39 2.58
N TYR A 114 -5.82 -4.36 2.89
CA TYR A 114 -5.32 -4.15 4.26
C TYR A 114 -6.44 -3.89 5.26
N VAL A 115 -7.46 -3.12 4.90
CA VAL A 115 -8.63 -2.87 5.76
C VAL A 115 -9.38 -4.18 6.05
N VAL A 116 -9.69 -4.97 5.03
CA VAL A 116 -10.37 -6.27 5.18
C VAL A 116 -9.55 -7.22 6.05
N MET A 117 -8.24 -7.35 5.79
CA MET A 117 -7.37 -8.19 6.59
C MET A 117 -7.31 -7.72 8.05
N THR A 118 -7.19 -6.41 8.30
CA THR A 118 -7.16 -5.84 9.64
C THR A 118 -8.47 -6.13 10.39
N ALA A 119 -9.62 -5.95 9.73
CA ALA A 119 -10.92 -6.26 10.31
C ALA A 119 -11.07 -7.76 10.64
N SER A 120 -10.60 -8.65 9.77
CA SER A 120 -10.61 -10.09 10.01
C SER A 120 -9.66 -10.51 11.13
N MET A 121 -8.46 -9.93 11.22
CA MET A 121 -7.55 -10.16 12.35
C MET A 121 -8.18 -9.68 13.66
N LEU A 122 -8.83 -8.51 13.65
CA LEU A 122 -9.50 -7.96 14.82
C LEU A 122 -10.65 -8.87 15.28
N ALA A 123 -11.47 -9.37 14.35
CA ALA A 123 -12.52 -10.33 14.66
C ALA A 123 -11.96 -11.64 15.24
N LEU A 124 -10.89 -12.17 14.64
CA LEU A 124 -10.25 -13.42 15.08
C LEU A 124 -9.66 -13.29 16.49
N PHE A 125 -8.82 -12.28 16.73
CA PHE A 125 -8.19 -12.08 18.04
C PHE A 125 -9.20 -11.65 19.11
N GLY A 126 -10.20 -10.84 18.74
CA GLY A 126 -11.28 -10.46 19.64
C GLY A 126 -12.15 -11.65 20.06
N PHE A 127 -12.39 -12.58 19.13
CA PHE A 127 -13.09 -13.84 19.42
C PHE A 127 -12.31 -14.71 20.40
N PHE A 128 -11.01 -14.92 20.15
CA PHE A 128 -10.17 -15.68 21.09
C PHE A 128 -10.08 -15.02 22.46
N ALA A 129 -9.91 -13.69 22.52
CA ALA A 129 -9.86 -12.97 23.78
C ALA A 129 -11.17 -13.13 24.58
N THR A 130 -12.31 -13.03 23.91
CA THR A 130 -13.62 -13.20 24.54
C THR A 130 -13.83 -14.63 25.07
N ILE A 131 -13.52 -15.66 24.28
CA ILE A 131 -13.67 -17.05 24.71
C ILE A 131 -12.74 -17.37 25.88
N SER A 132 -11.46 -16.99 25.79
CA SER A 132 -10.51 -17.26 26.87
C SER A 132 -10.95 -16.56 28.16
N LEU A 133 -11.47 -15.33 28.08
CA LEU A 133 -12.01 -14.63 29.24
C LEU A 133 -13.19 -15.40 29.87
N LEU A 134 -14.16 -15.84 29.05
CA LEU A 134 -15.33 -16.58 29.53
C LEU A 134 -14.93 -17.88 30.25
N ILE A 135 -13.99 -18.64 29.69
CA ILE A 135 -13.51 -19.89 30.30
C ILE A 135 -12.80 -19.62 31.64
N ILE A 136 -11.92 -18.60 31.69
CA ILE A 136 -11.22 -18.22 32.92
C ILE A 136 -12.21 -17.83 34.03
N THR A 137 -13.30 -17.14 33.67
CA THR A 137 -14.31 -16.70 34.65
C THR A 137 -15.22 -17.83 35.16
N ASP A 138 -15.42 -18.89 34.38
CA ASP A 138 -16.35 -19.99 34.73
C ASP A 138 -15.66 -21.08 35.57
N ASP A 139 -14.45 -21.52 35.16
CA ASP A 139 -13.77 -22.65 35.81
C ASP A 139 -12.98 -22.26 37.08
N GLY A 140 -12.79 -20.96 37.36
CA GLY A 140 -12.08 -20.42 38.54
C GLY A 140 -10.60 -20.79 38.67
N SER A 141 -10.12 -21.75 37.88
CA SER A 141 -8.76 -22.28 37.80
C SER A 141 -8.27 -22.11 36.37
N GLY A 142 -7.85 -20.89 36.03
CA GLY A 142 -7.30 -20.61 34.70
C GLY A 142 -6.06 -21.45 34.47
N ASP A 143 -6.16 -22.47 33.61
CA ASP A 143 -4.99 -23.13 33.04
C ASP A 143 -4.06 -22.05 32.47
N GLY A 144 -2.77 -22.14 32.78
CA GLY A 144 -1.78 -21.14 32.36
C GLY A 144 -1.79 -20.90 30.85
N SER A 145 -2.19 -21.92 30.07
CA SER A 145 -2.36 -21.83 28.62
C SER A 145 -3.50 -20.87 28.22
N MET A 146 -4.63 -20.88 28.92
CA MET A 146 -5.78 -20.02 28.64
C MET A 146 -5.50 -18.57 29.03
N ILE A 147 -4.81 -18.36 30.16
CA ILE A 147 -4.38 -17.02 30.57
C ILE A 147 -3.42 -16.44 29.54
N LEU A 148 -2.45 -17.23 29.06
CA LEU A 148 -1.53 -16.80 28.02
C LEU A 148 -2.26 -16.46 26.71
N LEU A 149 -3.21 -17.29 26.29
CA LEU A 149 -4.02 -17.04 25.09
C LEU A 149 -4.84 -15.75 25.23
N PHE A 150 -5.46 -15.50 26.40
CA PHE A 150 -6.20 -14.27 26.68
C PHE A 150 -5.28 -13.04 26.61
N VAL A 151 -4.12 -13.09 27.26
CA VAL A 151 -3.17 -11.97 27.25
C VAL A 151 -2.66 -11.70 25.83
N ALA A 152 -2.26 -12.74 25.09
CA ALA A 152 -1.76 -12.60 23.73
C ALA A 152 -2.82 -12.06 22.77
N SER A 153 -4.01 -12.65 22.76
CA SER A 153 -5.11 -12.25 21.87
C SER A 153 -5.71 -10.90 22.26
N GLY A 154 -5.83 -10.60 23.56
CA GLY A 154 -6.25 -9.31 24.08
C GLY A 154 -5.26 -8.19 23.72
N THR A 155 -3.97 -8.42 23.86
CA THR A 155 -2.92 -7.46 23.46
C THR A 155 -2.96 -7.20 21.95
N ALA A 156 -3.08 -8.25 21.13
CA ALA A 156 -3.19 -8.13 19.68
C ALA A 156 -4.46 -7.35 19.27
N THR A 157 -5.60 -7.65 19.89
CA THR A 157 -6.87 -6.94 19.66
C THR A 157 -6.75 -5.47 20.02
N LEU A 158 -6.19 -5.14 21.19
CA LEU A 158 -5.97 -3.77 21.62
C LEU A 158 -5.06 -3.00 20.65
N TYR A 159 -3.95 -3.62 20.21
CA TYR A 159 -3.05 -3.01 19.24
C TYR A 159 -3.76 -2.69 17.91
N LEU A 160 -4.53 -3.65 17.38
CA LEU A 160 -5.28 -3.46 16.13
C LEU A 160 -6.36 -2.38 16.28
N LEU A 161 -7.07 -2.31 17.42
CA LEU A 161 -8.03 -1.25 17.71
C LEU A 161 -7.37 0.13 17.73
N LEU A 162 -6.19 0.25 18.34
CA LEU A 162 -5.46 1.52 18.35
C LEU A 162 -5.05 1.95 16.94
N LEU A 163 -4.65 1.02 16.06
CA LEU A 163 -4.39 1.33 14.65
C LEU A 163 -5.65 1.80 13.91
N VAL A 164 -6.80 1.17 14.17
CA VAL A 164 -8.10 1.60 13.62
C VAL A 164 -8.44 3.02 14.11
N VAL A 165 -8.23 3.32 15.38
CA VAL A 165 -8.44 4.67 15.94
C VAL A 165 -7.51 5.69 15.27
N GLU A 166 -6.24 5.38 15.05
CA GLU A 166 -5.33 6.27 14.30
C GLU A 166 -5.79 6.49 12.86
N ALA A 167 -6.32 5.45 12.19
CA ALA A 167 -6.90 5.59 10.85
C ALA A 167 -8.15 6.48 10.84
N LEU A 168 -9.07 6.30 11.80
CA LEU A 168 -10.27 7.13 11.93
C LEU A 168 -9.95 8.59 12.27
N ARG A 169 -8.88 8.84 13.03
CA ARG A 169 -8.36 10.20 13.31
C ARG A 169 -7.64 10.84 12.11
N GLY A 170 -7.49 10.13 10.99
CA GLY A 170 -6.80 10.62 9.81
C GLY A 170 -5.26 10.58 9.90
N ALA A 171 -4.71 10.01 10.99
CA ALA A 171 -3.27 9.84 11.15
C ALA A 171 -2.73 8.77 10.17
N LEU A 172 -3.55 7.77 9.84
CA LEU A 172 -3.31 6.85 8.73
C LEU A 172 -4.27 7.18 7.58
N SER A 173 -3.72 7.64 6.45
CA SER A 173 -4.51 7.94 5.27
C SER A 173 -3.88 7.32 4.02
N ARG A 174 -4.69 7.12 2.98
CA ARG A 174 -4.20 6.66 1.68
C ARG A 174 -3.06 7.55 1.19
N GLY A 175 -1.93 6.90 0.88
CA GLY A 175 -0.74 7.56 0.38
C GLY A 175 -0.94 8.18 -1.00
N VAL A 176 -0.14 9.20 -1.29
CA VAL A 176 -0.15 9.98 -2.52
C VAL A 176 1.28 10.42 -2.82
N LEU A 177 1.71 10.24 -4.07
CA LEU A 177 2.85 10.94 -4.63
C LEU A 177 2.30 12.08 -5.50
N ALA A 178 2.78 13.29 -5.30
CA ALA A 178 2.38 14.44 -6.08
C ALA A 178 3.59 15.23 -6.56
N LEU A 179 3.53 15.59 -7.83
CA LEU A 179 4.56 16.32 -8.54
C LEU A 179 4.00 17.71 -8.77
N ALA A 180 4.53 18.70 -8.04
CA ALA A 180 4.17 20.10 -8.18
C ALA A 180 5.29 20.85 -8.91
N PRO A 181 5.04 22.05 -9.47
CA PRO A 181 6.10 22.85 -10.07
C PRO A 181 7.23 23.20 -9.09
N THR A 182 6.92 23.33 -7.79
CA THR A 182 7.88 23.69 -6.74
C THR A 182 8.68 22.50 -6.20
N GLY A 183 8.17 21.28 -6.32
CA GLY A 183 8.81 20.10 -5.75
C GLY A 183 7.95 18.84 -5.76
N VAL A 184 8.45 17.82 -5.08
CA VAL A 184 7.81 16.53 -4.89
C VAL A 184 7.19 16.46 -3.50
N TYR A 185 5.88 16.30 -3.46
CA TYR A 185 5.13 16.01 -2.25
C TYR A 185 4.88 14.51 -2.16
N HIS A 186 5.29 13.89 -1.06
CA HIS A 186 5.00 12.49 -0.80
C HIS A 186 4.31 12.33 0.54
N ARG A 187 3.04 11.93 0.48
CA ARG A 187 2.28 11.48 1.64
C ARG A 187 2.30 9.96 1.64
N SER A 188 2.99 9.35 2.58
CA SER A 188 2.83 7.93 2.85
C SER A 188 1.69 7.70 3.86
N TRP A 189 1.54 6.48 4.36
CA TRP A 189 0.46 6.16 5.29
C TRP A 189 0.64 6.88 6.63
N ALA A 190 1.87 6.90 7.15
CA ALA A 190 2.19 7.38 8.49
C ALA A 190 2.97 8.70 8.51
N PHE A 191 3.33 9.27 7.35
CA PHE A 191 4.09 10.52 7.27
C PHE A 191 3.80 11.30 6.00
N THR A 192 4.16 12.58 6.01
CA THR A 192 4.16 13.49 4.86
C THR A 192 5.55 14.08 4.71
N SER A 193 5.99 14.22 3.47
CA SER A 193 7.29 14.77 3.12
C SER A 193 7.18 15.70 1.92
N PHE A 194 7.98 16.77 1.90
CA PHE A 194 8.12 17.65 0.75
C PHE A 194 9.60 17.87 0.46
N PHE A 195 9.94 17.77 -0.82
CA PHE A 195 11.28 17.93 -1.34
C PHE A 195 11.23 18.93 -2.51
N SER A 196 11.97 20.04 -2.39
CA SER A 196 12.10 20.97 -3.53
C SER A 196 12.85 20.28 -4.66
N TRP A 197 12.50 20.59 -5.92
CA TRP A 197 13.22 20.01 -7.05
C TRP A 197 14.72 20.35 -7.03
N GLU A 198 15.09 21.54 -6.55
CA GLU A 198 16.48 21.98 -6.44
C GLU A 198 17.30 21.16 -5.45
N SER A 199 16.63 20.45 -4.54
CA SER A 199 17.32 19.56 -3.61
C SER A 199 17.40 18.12 -4.08
N VAL A 200 16.67 17.74 -5.13
CA VAL A 200 16.69 16.38 -5.68
C VAL A 200 17.88 16.22 -6.63
N ILE A 201 18.92 15.53 -6.15
CA ILE A 201 20.18 15.33 -6.88
C ILE A 201 20.01 14.26 -7.97
N SER A 202 19.37 13.15 -7.61
CA SER A 202 19.23 12.00 -8.51
C SER A 202 18.03 11.15 -8.14
N VAL A 203 17.36 10.58 -9.13
CA VAL A 203 16.28 9.59 -8.96
C VAL A 203 16.80 8.23 -9.41
N THR A 204 16.76 7.24 -8.52
CA THR A 204 17.27 5.89 -8.76
C THR A 204 16.22 4.83 -8.39
N ALA A 205 16.37 3.64 -9.00
CA ALA A 205 15.56 2.49 -8.68
C ALA A 205 16.26 1.66 -7.59
N GLY A 206 15.53 1.33 -6.52
CA GLY A 206 15.98 0.47 -5.43
C GLY A 206 15.14 -0.79 -5.31
N THR A 207 15.67 -1.78 -4.58
CA THR A 207 15.06 -3.12 -4.43
C THR A 207 14.39 -3.37 -3.08
N THR A 208 14.59 -2.48 -2.10
CA THR A 208 14.11 -2.67 -0.73
C THR A 208 12.58 -2.68 -0.68
N GLY A 209 11.99 -3.85 -0.46
CA GLY A 209 10.54 -4.04 -0.41
C GLY A 209 9.86 -4.21 -1.78
N GLY A 210 10.62 -4.33 -2.88
CA GLY A 210 10.08 -4.48 -4.23
C GLY A 210 10.55 -3.35 -5.15
N GLN A 211 9.62 -2.67 -5.82
CA GLN A 211 9.90 -1.54 -6.70
C GLN A 211 10.01 -0.24 -5.90
N LEU A 212 11.16 -0.01 -5.25
CA LEU A 212 11.39 1.22 -4.51
C LEU A 212 11.91 2.29 -5.48
N ILE A 213 11.31 3.47 -5.44
CA ILE A 213 11.83 4.67 -6.09
C ILE A 213 12.53 5.48 -5.02
N THR A 214 13.82 5.76 -5.21
CA THR A 214 14.61 6.59 -4.30
C THR A 214 15.00 7.89 -4.98
N ALA A 215 14.83 9.02 -4.30
CA ALA A 215 15.41 10.28 -4.74
C ALA A 215 16.41 10.77 -3.70
N ALA A 216 17.68 10.88 -4.10
CA ALA A 216 18.74 11.42 -3.27
C ALA A 216 18.52 12.94 -3.13
N VAL A 217 18.54 13.41 -1.90
CA VAL A 217 18.23 14.79 -1.54
C VAL A 217 19.44 15.43 -0.87
N TYR A 218 19.78 16.65 -1.27
CA TYR A 218 20.86 17.43 -0.67
C TYR A 218 20.46 17.97 0.71
N ASP A 219 21.32 17.74 1.69
CA ASP A 219 21.05 17.93 3.14
C ASP A 219 20.86 19.41 3.56
N ASN A 220 21.34 20.38 2.76
CA ASN A 220 21.12 21.80 3.05
C ASN A 220 19.74 22.33 2.66
N SER A 221 18.93 21.53 1.95
CA SER A 221 17.50 21.81 1.88
C SER A 221 16.88 21.37 3.19
N THR A 222 15.89 22.08 3.72
CA THR A 222 15.13 21.63 4.88
C THR A 222 13.94 20.80 4.38
N PRO A 223 14.10 19.48 4.12
CA PRO A 223 12.95 18.67 3.72
C PRO A 223 11.92 18.74 4.83
N TYR A 224 10.70 19.14 4.48
CA TYR A 224 9.62 19.15 5.44
C TYR A 224 9.21 17.70 5.67
N PHE A 225 9.55 17.13 6.83
CA PHE A 225 9.17 15.78 7.20
C PHE A 225 8.25 15.80 8.43
N HIS A 226 7.00 15.40 8.25
CA HIS A 226 6.02 15.36 9.33
C HIS A 226 5.47 13.94 9.52
N ARG A 227 5.81 13.34 10.67
CA ARG A 227 5.32 12.03 11.09
C ARG A 227 3.93 12.17 11.71
N ARG A 228 2.95 11.43 11.18
CA ARG A 228 1.54 11.46 11.60
C ARG A 228 1.17 10.33 12.58
N SER A 229 1.76 9.15 12.44
CA SER A 229 1.51 8.01 13.33
C SER A 229 2.77 7.64 14.11
N ARG A 230 2.63 7.45 15.43
CA ARG A 230 3.71 6.95 16.30
C ARG A 230 3.73 5.42 16.37
N MET A 231 2.58 4.78 16.17
CA MET A 231 2.40 3.33 16.28
C MET A 231 2.86 2.56 15.04
N TRP A 232 2.83 3.19 13.87
CA TRP A 232 3.21 2.57 12.61
C TRP A 232 4.53 3.14 12.08
N ARG A 233 5.55 2.29 11.95
CA ARG A 233 6.86 2.67 11.39
C ARG A 233 7.01 2.07 10.00
N GLN A 234 6.92 2.91 8.99
CA GLN A 234 7.08 2.49 7.60
C GLN A 234 8.57 2.30 7.23
N PRO A 235 8.91 1.29 6.41
CA PRO A 235 10.27 1.08 5.93
C PRO A 235 10.87 2.30 5.24
N GLU A 236 10.05 3.08 4.53
CA GLU A 236 10.46 4.31 3.84
C GLU A 236 11.04 5.36 4.80
N LEU A 237 10.70 5.31 6.11
CA LEU A 237 11.29 6.20 7.12
C LEU A 237 12.79 5.97 7.33
N SER A 238 13.30 4.77 7.01
CA SER A 238 14.72 4.47 7.12
C SER A 238 15.57 5.20 6.08
N LEU A 239 14.93 5.74 5.03
CA LEU A 239 15.60 6.43 3.94
C LEU A 239 15.74 7.93 4.20
N ALA A 240 15.09 8.48 5.24
CA ALA A 240 15.23 9.88 5.58
C ALA A 240 16.72 10.24 5.80
N PRO A 241 17.22 11.37 5.24
CA PRO A 241 16.47 12.48 4.64
C PRO A 241 16.13 12.32 3.14
N HIS A 242 16.42 11.18 2.52
CA HIS A 242 16.09 10.91 1.12
C HIS A 242 14.61 10.53 0.93
N LEU A 243 14.08 10.80 -0.27
CA LEU A 243 12.73 10.40 -0.64
C LEU A 243 12.71 8.90 -0.96
N GLY A 244 11.81 8.15 -0.33
CA GLY A 244 11.54 6.75 -0.65
C GLY A 244 10.06 6.54 -0.96
N VAL A 245 9.75 6.07 -2.17
CA VAL A 245 8.39 5.76 -2.61
C VAL A 245 8.29 4.30 -3.00
N GLN A 246 7.50 3.53 -2.26
CA GLN A 246 7.20 2.14 -2.62
C GLN A 246 6.25 2.11 -3.82
N GLY A 247 6.79 1.83 -5.01
CA GLY A 247 6.07 1.74 -6.27
C GLY A 247 4.94 0.72 -6.23
N VAL A 248 5.12 -0.41 -5.52
CA VAL A 248 4.07 -1.41 -5.29
C VAL A 248 2.79 -0.81 -4.71
N ASN A 249 2.88 0.28 -3.95
CA ASN A 249 1.73 0.91 -3.33
C ASN A 249 1.01 1.90 -4.24
N LEU A 250 1.60 2.31 -5.38
CA LEU A 250 0.99 3.27 -6.30
C LEU A 250 -0.22 2.66 -7.03
N SER A 251 -1.13 3.51 -7.51
CA SER A 251 -2.29 3.05 -8.31
C SER A 251 -2.01 2.87 -9.79
N VAL A 252 -0.83 3.31 -10.24
CA VAL A 252 -0.34 3.24 -11.64
C VAL A 252 0.80 2.22 -11.73
N ASP A 253 1.26 1.93 -12.96
CA ASP A 253 2.53 1.20 -13.20
C ASP A 253 3.68 1.92 -12.46
N PRO A 254 4.41 1.27 -11.54
CA PRO A 254 5.55 1.88 -10.84
C PRO A 254 6.58 2.50 -11.77
N ALA A 255 6.80 1.91 -12.96
CA ALA A 255 7.75 2.44 -13.93
C ALA A 255 7.31 3.83 -14.42
N LEU A 256 6.00 4.08 -14.52
CA LEU A 256 5.46 5.40 -14.87
C LEU A 256 5.86 6.48 -13.87
N ALA A 257 5.71 6.20 -12.59
CA ALA A 257 6.06 7.15 -11.54
C ALA A 257 7.58 7.36 -11.45
N TYR A 258 8.36 6.30 -11.64
CA TYR A 258 9.83 6.39 -11.70
C TYR A 258 10.29 7.29 -12.85
N HIS A 259 9.84 7.00 -14.08
CA HIS A 259 10.21 7.79 -15.26
C HIS A 259 9.67 9.21 -15.20
N ALA A 260 8.50 9.44 -14.62
CA ALA A 260 7.99 10.80 -14.41
C ALA A 260 8.89 11.58 -13.46
N LEU A 261 9.23 11.02 -12.30
CA LEU A 261 10.16 11.66 -11.35
C LEU A 261 11.52 11.92 -11.99
N HIS A 262 12.06 10.94 -12.71
CA HIS A 262 13.35 11.06 -13.39
C HIS A 262 13.32 12.14 -14.48
N TYR A 263 12.28 12.18 -15.31
CA TYR A 263 12.10 13.19 -16.37
C TYR A 263 12.05 14.60 -15.81
N TYR A 264 11.17 14.90 -14.85
CA TYR A 264 11.06 16.25 -14.29
C TYR A 264 12.27 16.66 -13.43
N GLN A 265 13.02 15.69 -12.92
CA GLN A 265 14.32 15.98 -12.30
C GLN A 265 15.32 16.52 -13.35
N ARG A 266 15.39 15.90 -14.54
CA ARG A 266 16.31 16.28 -15.63
C ARG A 266 15.85 17.47 -16.48
N HIS A 267 14.56 17.78 -16.49
CA HIS A 267 13.96 18.86 -17.29
C HIS A 267 13.31 19.95 -16.42
N PRO A 268 14.12 20.84 -15.79
CA PRO A 268 13.60 21.94 -14.99
C PRO A 268 12.58 22.83 -15.71
N GLU A 269 12.79 23.06 -17.01
CA GLU A 269 11.94 23.86 -17.88
C GLU A 269 10.53 23.28 -18.03
N MET A 270 10.37 21.97 -17.89
CA MET A 270 9.09 21.29 -18.04
C MET A 270 8.28 21.27 -16.74
N ARG A 271 8.88 21.56 -15.58
CA ARG A 271 8.21 21.48 -14.26
C ARG A 271 7.01 22.42 -14.15
N ALA A 272 6.96 23.51 -14.93
CA ALA A 272 5.82 24.43 -14.94
C ALA A 272 4.50 23.73 -15.34
N GLU A 273 4.56 22.68 -16.16
CA GLU A 273 3.37 21.97 -16.63
C GLU A 273 2.74 21.07 -15.54
N LEU A 274 3.49 20.74 -14.47
CA LEU A 274 3.05 19.92 -13.33
C LEU A 274 1.92 20.54 -12.50
N GLY A 275 1.62 21.82 -12.71
CA GLY A 275 0.46 22.49 -12.14
C GLY A 275 -0.77 22.48 -13.03
N SER A 276 -0.75 21.76 -14.16
CA SER A 276 -1.78 21.87 -15.21
C SER A 276 -2.10 20.53 -15.88
N GLN A 277 -3.15 20.54 -16.70
CA GLN A 277 -3.61 19.33 -17.39
C GLN A 277 -2.54 18.79 -18.37
N ALA A 278 -1.67 19.67 -18.89
CA ALA A 278 -0.56 19.27 -19.75
C ALA A 278 0.39 18.26 -19.06
N GLY A 279 0.70 18.46 -17.77
CA GLY A 279 1.51 17.50 -17.01
C GLY A 279 0.81 16.16 -16.77
N VAL A 280 -0.50 16.18 -16.54
CA VAL A 280 -1.31 14.96 -16.44
C VAL A 280 -1.29 14.21 -17.77
N ASP A 281 -1.49 14.91 -18.89
CA ASP A 281 -1.56 14.31 -20.22
C ASP A 281 -0.20 13.76 -20.66
N ARG A 282 0.91 14.43 -20.34
CA ARG A 282 2.26 13.90 -20.58
C ARG A 282 2.51 12.61 -19.81
N ILE A 283 2.21 12.60 -18.51
CA ILE A 283 2.41 11.41 -17.68
C ILE A 283 1.51 10.28 -18.19
N ARG A 284 0.24 10.55 -18.48
CA ARG A 284 -0.69 9.55 -19.01
C ARG A 284 -0.24 9.00 -20.38
N SER A 285 0.27 9.83 -21.27
CA SER A 285 0.77 9.40 -22.58
C SER A 285 2.12 8.69 -22.53
N ALA A 286 2.74 8.58 -21.34
CA ALA A 286 4.06 7.97 -21.15
C ALA A 286 5.16 8.61 -22.03
N ASN A 287 5.00 9.88 -22.39
CA ASN A 287 6.01 10.65 -23.13
C ASN A 287 7.08 11.21 -22.18
N LEU A 288 7.86 10.29 -21.59
CA LEU A 288 8.80 10.54 -20.49
C LEU A 288 10.20 9.98 -20.76
N ILE A 289 10.42 9.38 -21.93
CA ILE A 289 11.70 8.79 -22.34
C ILE A 289 12.30 9.67 -23.42
N GLU A 290 13.55 10.08 -23.24
CA GLU A 290 14.36 10.68 -24.31
C GLU A 290 14.74 9.59 -25.33
N HIS A 291 14.49 9.84 -26.62
CA HIS A 291 14.90 8.96 -27.71
C HIS A 291 16.37 9.18 -28.08
#